data_AF-A0A2A5NXI9-F1
#
_entry.id   AF-A0A2A5NXI9-F1
#
_cell.length_a   1.000
_cell.length_b   1.000
_cell.length_c   1.000
_cell.angle_alpha   90.00
_cell.angle_beta   90.00
_cell.angle_gamma   90.00
#
_symmetry.space_group_name_H-M   'P 1'
#
loop_
_entity.id
_entity.type
_entity.pdbx_description
1 polymer ?
#
loop_
_entity_poly.entity_id
_entity_poly.type
_entity_poly.pdbx_seq_one_letter_code
_entity_poly.pdbx_strand_id
1 'polypeptide(L)'
;MLMERPMYGYEVAKALKERFGFSPARITVYTVLYRMEREGLLESEYRGGLPGSVWRRYYKVTRKGEELFNKARAFLEETMRRLFGDGLAGQA
;
A
#
# COMPACT_ATOMS: atom_id res chain seq x y z
N MET A 1 -5.27 2.85 3.34
CA MET A 1 -5.47 3.27 1.93
C MET A 1 -6.05 2.14 1.09
N LEU A 2 -5.26 1.18 0.57
CA LEU A 2 -5.82 0.06 -0.21
C LEU A 2 -6.64 -0.94 0.61
N MET A 3 -6.32 -1.06 1.91
CA MET A 3 -7.14 -1.81 2.89
C MET A 3 -8.51 -1.15 3.17
N GLU A 4 -8.69 0.12 2.81
CA GLU A 4 -9.94 0.86 3.05
C GLU A 4 -10.86 0.80 1.82
N ARG A 5 -10.30 0.93 0.61
CA ARG A 5 -11.04 0.84 -0.66
C ARG A 5 -10.12 0.54 -1.85
N PRO A 6 -10.66 0.01 -2.96
CA PRO A 6 -9.93 -0.08 -4.21
C PRO A 6 -9.47 1.30 -4.72
N MET A 7 -8.28 1.35 -5.31
CA MET A 7 -7.68 2.57 -5.87
C MET A 7 -6.95 2.27 -7.18
N TYR A 8 -6.91 3.22 -8.11
CA TYR A 8 -6.01 3.13 -9.27
C TYR A 8 -4.66 3.77 -8.96
N GLY A 9 -3.62 3.45 -9.75
CA GLY A 9 -2.23 3.76 -9.38
C GLY A 9 -1.92 5.24 -9.11
N TYR A 10 -2.61 6.17 -9.77
CA TYR A 10 -2.49 7.60 -9.46
C TYR A 10 -3.08 7.97 -8.09
N GLU A 11 -4.23 7.40 -7.71
CA GLU A 11 -4.79 7.62 -6.37
C GLU A 11 -3.85 7.10 -5.28
N VAL A 12 -3.19 5.96 -5.51
CA VAL A 12 -2.19 5.42 -4.58
C VAL A 12 -1.03 6.40 -4.42
N ALA A 13 -0.48 6.90 -5.53
CA ALA A 13 0.62 7.88 -5.49
C ALA A 13 0.21 9.19 -4.78
N LYS A 14 -1.00 9.68 -5.06
CA LYS A 14 -1.55 10.88 -4.41
C LYS A 14 -1.73 10.67 -2.91
N ALA A 15 -2.31 9.53 -2.51
CA ALA A 15 -2.58 9.22 -1.13
C ALA A 15 -1.30 8.98 -0.31
N LEU A 16 -0.24 8.44 -0.92
CA LEU A 16 1.10 8.36 -0.28
C LEU A 16 1.63 9.75 0.09
N LYS A 17 1.52 10.71 -0.82
CA LYS A 17 1.93 12.10 -0.57
C LYS A 17 1.10 12.75 0.55
N GLU A 18 -0.22 12.63 0.45
CA GLU A 18 -1.15 13.29 1.38
C GLU A 18 -1.06 12.73 2.80
N ARG A 19 -0.86 11.42 2.96
CA ARG A 19 -0.87 10.77 4.28
C ARG A 19 0.50 10.66 4.93
N PHE A 20 1.56 10.53 4.15
CA PHE A 20 2.89 10.21 4.68
C PHE A 20 3.97 11.23 4.28
N GLY A 21 3.63 12.28 3.53
CA GLY A 21 4.56 13.37 3.22
C GLY A 21 5.66 13.04 2.20
N PHE A 22 5.64 11.85 1.58
CA PHE A 22 6.62 11.46 0.56
C PHE A 22 5.95 11.09 -0.76
N SER A 23 6.68 11.25 -1.86
CA SER A 23 6.16 11.05 -3.22
C SER A 23 7.11 10.20 -4.05
N PRO A 24 6.94 8.87 -4.08
CA PRO A 24 7.71 8.01 -4.97
C PRO A 24 7.45 8.38 -6.43
N ALA A 25 8.40 8.08 -7.30
CA ALA A 25 8.17 8.17 -8.74
C ALA A 25 6.96 7.32 -9.13
N ARG A 26 6.11 7.83 -10.02
CA ARG A 26 4.88 7.11 -10.44
C ARG A 26 5.20 5.70 -10.94
N ILE A 27 6.28 5.55 -11.71
CA ILE A 27 6.73 4.25 -12.21
C ILE A 27 6.98 3.26 -11.07
N THR A 28 7.56 3.70 -9.95
CA THR A 28 7.79 2.86 -8.76
C THR A 28 6.48 2.39 -8.15
N VAL A 29 5.48 3.26 -8.03
CA VAL A 29 4.15 2.89 -7.52
C VAL A 29 3.53 1.81 -8.40
N TYR A 30 3.55 1.99 -9.72
CA TYR A 30 3.01 1.00 -10.65
C TYR A 30 3.78 -0.33 -10.58
N THR A 31 5.12 -0.30 -10.57
CA THR A 31 5.94 -1.51 -10.45
C THR A 31 5.61 -2.32 -9.19
N VAL A 32 5.44 -1.64 -8.05
CA VAL A 32 5.06 -2.31 -6.80
C VAL A 32 3.66 -2.91 -6.88
N LEU A 33 2.67 -2.16 -7.40
CA LEU A 33 1.29 -2.67 -7.57
C LEU A 33 1.25 -3.90 -8.48
N TYR A 34 1.95 -3.87 -9.62
CA TYR A 34 2.04 -5.02 -10.53
C TYR A 34 2.70 -6.23 -9.88
N ARG A 35 3.76 -6.02 -9.10
CA ARG A 35 4.43 -7.11 -8.38
C ARG A 35 3.51 -7.73 -7.34
N MET A 36 2.85 -6.90 -6.53
CA MET A 36 1.91 -7.37 -5.51
C MET A 36 0.74 -8.16 -6.12
N GLU A 37 0.24 -7.74 -7.28
CA GLU A 37 -0.77 -8.50 -8.02
C GLU A 37 -0.23 -9.84 -8.53
N ARG A 38 0.96 -9.86 -9.15
CA ARG A 38 1.60 -11.10 -9.61
C ARG A 38 1.84 -12.11 -8.48
N GLU A 39 2.08 -11.61 -7.27
CA GLU A 39 2.24 -12.42 -6.06
C GLU A 39 0.89 -12.81 -5.41
N GLY A 40 -0.24 -12.36 -5.97
CA GLY A 40 -1.59 -12.65 -5.51
C GLY A 40 -2.02 -11.87 -4.26
N LEU A 41 -1.29 -10.80 -3.91
CA LEU A 41 -1.61 -9.94 -2.77
C LEU A 41 -2.68 -8.88 -3.13
N LEU A 42 -2.74 -8.52 -4.40
CA LEU A 42 -3.77 -7.66 -4.97
C LEU A 42 -4.49 -8.40 -6.10
N GLU A 43 -5.75 -8.07 -6.29
CA GLU A 43 -6.51 -8.32 -7.51
C GLU A 43 -6.76 -6.98 -8.21
N SER A 44 -6.99 -6.99 -9.53
CA SER A 44 -7.34 -5.78 -10.24
C SER A 44 -8.52 -5.96 -11.19
N GLU A 45 -9.20 -4.85 -11.41
CA GLU A 45 -10.29 -4.74 -12.36
C GLU A 45 -10.18 -3.43 -13.14
N TYR A 46 -10.50 -3.48 -14.42
CA TYR A 46 -10.61 -2.28 -15.24
C TYR A 46 -12.00 -1.67 -15.02
N ARG A 47 -12.04 -0.45 -14.47
CA ARG A 47 -13.27 0.34 -14.35
C ARG A 47 -13.23 1.49 -15.35
N GLY A 48 -14.34 1.73 -16.02
CA GLY A 48 -14.47 2.70 -17.12
C GLY A 48 -15.46 2.19 -18.16
N GLY A 49 -15.54 2.85 -19.32
CA GLY A 49 -16.34 2.35 -20.45
C GLY A 49 -17.66 3.07 -20.73
N LEU A 50 -17.98 4.15 -20.01
CA LEU A 50 -18.98 5.11 -20.49
C LEU A 50 -18.37 5.96 -21.62
N PRO A 51 -19.14 6.41 -22.63
CA PRO A 51 -18.65 7.29 -23.68
C PRO A 51 -17.90 8.50 -23.08
N GLY A 52 -16.63 8.66 -23.45
CA GLY A 52 -15.76 9.75 -22.95
C GLY A 52 -14.98 9.47 -21.67
N SER A 53 -15.11 8.28 -21.04
CA SER A 53 -14.36 7.93 -19.83
C SER A 53 -13.13 7.08 -20.11
N VAL A 54 -11.98 7.47 -19.54
CA VAL A 54 -10.72 6.71 -19.63
C VAL A 54 -10.79 5.46 -18.74
N TRP A 55 -10.45 4.30 -19.30
CA TRP A 55 -10.30 3.05 -18.55
C TRP A 55 -9.18 3.17 -17.51
N ARG A 56 -9.48 2.81 -16.27
CA ARG A 56 -8.52 2.82 -15.15
C ARG A 56 -8.46 1.45 -14.52
N ARG A 57 -7.25 0.98 -14.25
CA ARG A 57 -7.01 -0.27 -13.52
C ARG A 57 -7.04 0.01 -12.02
N TYR A 58 -8.07 -0.50 -11.35
CA TYR A 58 -8.22 -0.42 -9.90
C TYR A 58 -7.64 -1.67 -9.25
N TYR A 59 -6.92 -1.49 -8.15
CA TYR A 59 -6.37 -2.58 -7.35
C TYR A 59 -7.13 -2.70 -6.04
N LYS A 60 -7.39 -3.94 -5.63
CA LYS A 60 -8.05 -4.29 -4.38
C LYS A 60 -7.23 -5.36 -3.67
N VAL A 61 -7.19 -5.30 -2.34
CA VAL A 61 -6.44 -6.27 -1.54
C VAL A 61 -7.17 -7.62 -1.52
N THR A 62 -6.43 -8.71 -1.72
CA THR A 62 -6.94 -10.08 -1.57
C THR A 62 -6.83 -10.52 -0.12
N ARG A 63 -7.53 -11.59 0.26
CA ARG A 63 -7.35 -12.20 1.59
C ARG A 63 -5.87 -12.52 1.90
N LYS A 64 -5.13 -13.03 0.93
CA LYS A 64 -3.68 -13.30 1.05
C LYS A 64 -2.90 -12.01 1.33
N GLY A 65 -3.25 -10.92 0.66
CA GLY A 65 -2.68 -9.59 0.91
C GLY A 65 -2.95 -9.07 2.31
N GLU A 66 -4.17 -9.24 2.82
CA GLU A 66 -4.55 -8.83 4.17
C GLU A 66 -3.78 -9.61 5.24
N GLU A 67 -3.69 -10.93 5.09
CA GLU A 67 -2.94 -11.81 5.99
C GLU A 67 -1.44 -11.44 6.03
N LEU A 68 -0.83 -11.18 4.86
CA LEU A 68 0.57 -10.75 4.80
C LEU A 68 0.77 -9.37 5.40
N PHE A 69 -0.15 -8.44 5.18
CA PHE A 69 -0.08 -7.10 5.76
C PHE A 69 -0.09 -7.14 7.29
N ASN A 70 -0.94 -7.97 7.90
CA ASN A 70 -1.00 -8.10 9.36
C ASN A 70 0.29 -8.72 9.92
N LYS A 71 0.88 -9.72 9.24
CA LYS A 71 2.20 -10.27 9.60
C LYS A 71 3.30 -9.23 9.51
N ALA A 72 3.32 -8.45 8.43
CA ALA A 72 4.30 -7.38 8.22
C ALA A 72 4.16 -6.28 9.28
N ARG A 73 2.94 -5.92 9.66
CA ARG A 73 2.68 -4.96 10.74
C ARG A 73 3.28 -5.44 12.06
N ALA A 74 2.93 -6.66 12.50
CA ALA A 74 3.45 -7.21 13.75
C ALA A 74 4.98 -7.32 13.73
N PHE A 75 5.57 -7.71 12.59
CA PHE A 75 7.02 -7.75 12.43
C PHE A 75 7.67 -6.37 12.57
N LEU A 76 7.10 -5.33 11.94
CA LEU A 76 7.63 -3.97 12.03
C LEU A 76 7.49 -3.39 13.43
N GLU A 77 6.34 -3.58 14.09
CA GLU A 77 6.12 -3.15 15.48
C GLU A 77 7.15 -3.79 16.42
N GLU A 78 7.37 -5.10 16.28
CA GLU A 78 8.38 -5.82 17.05
C GLU A 78 9.81 -5.33 16.76
N THR A 79 10.12 -5.09 15.49
CA THR A 79 11.44 -4.60 15.07
C THR A 79 11.69 -3.21 15.67
N MET A 80 10.71 -2.31 15.60
CA MET A 80 10.82 -0.96 16.18
C MET A 80 10.96 -1.02 17.70
N ARG A 81 10.22 -1.92 18.37
CA ARG A 81 10.35 -2.16 19.81
C ARG A 81 11.76 -2.62 20.19
N ARG A 82 12.37 -3.54 19.42
CA ARG A 82 13.74 -4.00 19.68
C ARG A 82 14.81 -2.93 19.40
N LEU A 83 14.61 -2.13 18.35
CA LEU A 83 15.59 -1.11 17.97
C LEU A 83 15.58 0.11 18.91
N PHE A 84 14.42 0.47 19.47
CA PHE A 84 14.25 1.73 20.20
C PHE A 84 13.59 1.61 21.58
N GLY A 85 13.12 0.42 21.99
CA GLY A 85 12.36 0.19 23.23
C GLY A 85 13.17 0.31 24.53
N ASP A 86 14.50 0.18 24.47
CA ASP A 86 15.38 0.31 25.65
C ASP A 86 15.99 1.72 25.78
N GLY A 87 15.71 2.64 24.83
CA GLY A 87 16.34 3.97 24.74
C GLY A 87 15.57 5.15 25.35
N LEU A 88 14.39 4.93 25.93
CA LEU A 88 13.55 5.98 26.56
C LEU A 88 13.43 5.84 28.08
N ALA A 89 14.06 4.84 28.70
CA ALA A 89 14.04 4.61 30.14
C ALA A 89 15.29 5.17 30.87
N GLY A 90 16.16 5.92 30.19
CA GLY A 90 17.47 6.37 30.70
C GLY A 90 17.67 7.88 30.81
N GLN A 91 16.60 8.69 30.79
CA GLN A 91 16.66 10.11 31.12
C GLN A 91 15.48 10.49 32.03
N ALA A 92 15.62 10.19 33.31
CA ALA A 92 14.95 10.84 34.43
C ALA A 92 15.81 10.66 35.68
#